data_AF-A0A0C2WH91-F1
#
_entry.id   AF-A0A0C2WH91-F1
#
_cell.length_a   1.000
_cell.length_b   1.000
_cell.length_c   1.000
_cell.angle_alpha   90.00
_cell.angle_beta   90.00
_cell.angle_gamma   90.00
#
_symmetry.space_group_name_H-M   'P 1'
#
loop_
_entity.id
_entity.type
_entity.pdbx_description
1 polymer ?
#
loop_
_entity_poly.entity_id
_entity_poly.type
_entity_poly.pdbx_seq_one_letter_code
_entity_poly.pdbx_strand_id
1 'polypeptide(L)'
;MYVDEVFSLWCLVDGESKPFTIVVNMNNTMDELRREIKLEKKALGGVDTSDLALWKLNDPVLVKPDSTLATRIGSLGTNSSVVLESTDTVSDVFPRPPSKKHLYVIVKRPDDTRPSKVPSAPSSASLRRETVAALYQRLNTYRFIQVRGTPASGKTVLGQLLAAHISRQEPDVHIVWVYGWPKESGDYHKRLKKLGWKENKKTVFIFDEGQMSYVDARLWGEFFKSMHDHQERRAIVFASYGSPTSRLIFQGHPPIIVPDPQRVTLCHVPHEDGLPSAGLLFTRSEFNDLVINHYPSPDFYFDSSFFDKLFDITNGHVGAIHDFTRMIIADGSYRNFKLDASQLYTWDLLLAKVSPRELLRKLEGASIFGRGLPTNMALQDPATAGIFSAVLRMGVVKDADVRTEDEKSALQACFHNGWLHADKLGVINLPDNVGYFFPSSLHRWYVEWKLLDSLPPIQLQANCLLDFVIDAIRLFSPRLLSAERRIGPGCTQRLPEAQYQDELYRCCHTLSEGSLITFPEFGTAKGRVDFFIPAKTWGIELLRDGNQLARHCGRFSQTGSYGTMFPLSEYIIIDCRTTHPKEQHPCKWTRFWPLLH
;
A
#
# COMPACT_ATOMS: atom_id res chain seq x y z
N MET A 1 -38.18 16.34 -29.19
CA MET A 1 -37.46 15.54 -28.19
C MET A 1 -36.77 14.42 -28.93
N TYR A 2 -35.46 14.56 -29.21
CA TYR A 2 -34.66 13.43 -29.68
C TYR A 2 -34.39 12.55 -28.46
N VAL A 3 -34.81 11.31 -28.50
CA VAL A 3 -34.45 10.31 -27.50
C VAL A 3 -33.02 9.92 -27.80
N ASP A 4 -32.09 10.23 -26.90
CA ASP A 4 -30.71 9.75 -27.01
C ASP A 4 -30.71 8.22 -26.98
N GLU A 5 -30.44 7.58 -28.11
CA GLU A 5 -30.32 6.12 -28.20
C GLU A 5 -28.99 5.67 -27.57
N VAL A 6 -29.09 5.13 -26.36
CA VAL A 6 -27.98 4.55 -25.59
C VAL A 6 -28.02 3.02 -25.63
N PHE A 7 -26.85 2.39 -25.75
CA PHE A 7 -26.71 0.94 -25.66
C PHE A 7 -25.47 0.51 -24.87
N SER A 8 -25.42 -0.77 -24.48
CA SER A 8 -24.27 -1.35 -23.78
C SER A 8 -23.32 -2.04 -24.76
N LEU A 9 -22.06 -1.63 -24.74
CA LEU A 9 -20.98 -2.18 -25.55
C LEU A 9 -20.07 -3.04 -24.66
N TRP A 10 -19.77 -4.26 -25.10
CA TRP A 10 -18.79 -5.12 -24.42
C TRP A 10 -17.39 -4.88 -24.97
N CYS A 11 -16.48 -4.60 -24.04
CA CYS A 11 -15.08 -4.28 -24.29
C CYS A 11 -14.17 -5.25 -23.52
N LEU A 12 -12.95 -5.45 -24.03
CA LEU A 12 -11.89 -6.18 -23.34
C LEU A 12 -10.58 -5.41 -23.50
N VAL A 13 -9.83 -5.25 -22.40
CA VAL A 13 -8.45 -4.73 -22.50
C VAL A 13 -7.57 -5.85 -23.02
N ASP A 14 -6.77 -5.55 -24.05
CA ASP A 14 -5.84 -6.53 -24.62
C ASP A 14 -4.91 -7.11 -23.55
N GLY A 15 -4.77 -8.45 -23.55
CA GLY A 15 -4.03 -9.20 -22.53
C GLY A 15 -4.75 -9.46 -21.19
N GLU A 16 -5.99 -8.98 -21.01
CA GLU A 16 -6.87 -9.33 -19.88
C GLU A 16 -7.86 -10.44 -20.24
N SER A 17 -8.36 -11.16 -19.23
CA SER A 17 -9.33 -12.26 -19.40
C SER A 17 -10.77 -11.89 -19.02
N LYS A 18 -10.99 -10.73 -18.39
CA LYS A 18 -12.30 -10.28 -17.91
C LYS A 18 -12.82 -9.13 -18.77
N PRO A 19 -13.84 -9.37 -19.63
CA PRO A 19 -14.47 -8.30 -20.38
C PRO A 19 -15.37 -7.47 -19.47
N PHE A 20 -15.66 -6.25 -19.88
CA PHE A 20 -16.48 -5.30 -19.16
C PHE A 20 -17.46 -4.60 -20.11
N THR A 21 -18.49 -3.99 -19.56
CA THR A 21 -19.51 -3.29 -20.34
C THR A 21 -19.42 -1.80 -20.12
N ILE A 22 -19.69 -1.04 -21.17
CA ILE A 22 -19.83 0.41 -21.10
C ILE A 22 -21.15 0.85 -21.72
N VAL A 23 -21.80 1.84 -21.12
CA VAL A 23 -23.01 2.45 -21.67
C VAL A 23 -22.60 3.64 -22.53
N VAL A 24 -23.03 3.66 -23.79
CA VAL A 24 -22.56 4.62 -24.79
C VAL A 24 -23.74 5.22 -25.54
N ASN A 25 -23.67 6.53 -25.83
CA ASN A 25 -24.65 7.21 -26.67
C ASN A 25 -24.19 7.11 -28.14
N MET A 26 -25.12 6.82 -29.06
CA MET A 26 -24.84 6.75 -30.50
C MET A 26 -24.22 8.02 -31.08
N ASN A 27 -24.55 9.18 -30.52
CA ASN A 27 -24.02 10.48 -30.95
C ASN A 27 -22.61 10.77 -30.40
N ASN A 28 -22.06 9.92 -29.52
CA ASN A 28 -20.72 10.14 -29.00
C ASN A 28 -19.66 9.92 -30.08
N THR A 29 -18.58 10.68 -29.99
CA THR A 29 -17.36 10.42 -30.77
C THR A 29 -16.59 9.23 -30.21
N MET A 30 -15.74 8.62 -31.03
CA MET A 30 -14.84 7.56 -30.56
C MET A 30 -13.87 8.05 -29.48
N ASP A 31 -13.50 9.34 -29.47
CA ASP A 31 -12.71 9.95 -28.38
C ASP A 31 -13.48 10.06 -27.06
N GLU A 32 -14.77 10.37 -27.12
CA GLU A 32 -15.66 10.30 -25.94
C GLU A 32 -15.75 8.87 -25.43
N LEU A 33 -15.88 7.89 -26.33
CA LEU A 33 -15.87 6.48 -25.93
C LEU A 33 -14.57 6.07 -25.24
N ARG A 34 -13.40 6.55 -25.69
CA ARG A 34 -12.12 6.29 -25.01
C ARG A 34 -12.10 6.86 -23.59
N ARG A 35 -12.66 8.07 -23.38
CA ARG A 35 -12.77 8.68 -22.04
C ARG A 35 -13.64 7.84 -21.12
N GLU A 36 -14.81 7.42 -21.60
CA GLU A 36 -15.72 6.58 -20.84
C GLU A 36 -15.08 5.23 -20.50
N ILE A 37 -14.40 4.59 -21.46
CA ILE A 37 -13.68 3.31 -21.24
C ILE A 37 -12.62 3.45 -20.15
N LYS A 38 -11.89 4.57 -20.14
CA LYS A 38 -10.86 4.85 -19.15
C LYS A 38 -11.46 5.14 -17.76
N LEU A 39 -12.61 5.81 -17.70
CA LEU A 39 -13.35 6.04 -16.46
C LEU A 39 -13.82 4.72 -15.84
N GLU A 40 -14.39 3.84 -16.66
CA GLU A 40 -14.91 2.53 -16.24
C GLU A 40 -13.77 1.58 -15.86
N LYS A 41 -12.67 1.56 -16.63
CA LYS A 41 -11.55 0.63 -16.45
C LYS A 41 -10.34 1.31 -15.82
N LYS A 42 -10.30 1.29 -14.48
CA LYS A 42 -9.20 1.83 -13.66
C LYS A 42 -7.78 1.36 -14.04
N ALA A 43 -7.65 0.17 -14.64
CA ALA A 43 -6.36 -0.35 -15.13
C ALA A 43 -5.73 0.50 -16.26
N LEU A 44 -6.51 1.38 -16.90
CA LEU A 44 -6.06 2.31 -17.95
C LEU A 44 -5.71 3.70 -17.41
N GLY A 45 -5.77 3.93 -16.09
CA GLY A 45 -5.64 5.26 -15.49
C GLY A 45 -4.31 5.99 -15.74
N GLY A 46 -3.23 5.25 -16.02
CA GLY A 46 -1.90 5.81 -16.32
C GLY A 46 -1.64 6.13 -17.78
N VAL A 47 -2.59 5.84 -18.68
CA VAL A 47 -2.45 6.02 -20.13
C VAL A 47 -3.21 7.27 -20.56
N ASP A 48 -2.63 8.15 -21.39
CA ASP A 48 -3.37 9.27 -21.97
C ASP A 48 -4.54 8.73 -22.80
N THR A 49 -5.71 9.36 -22.71
CA THR A 49 -6.89 8.90 -23.45
C THR A 49 -6.65 8.93 -24.97
N SER A 50 -5.85 9.88 -25.45
CA SER A 50 -5.45 10.01 -26.86
C SER A 50 -4.51 8.91 -27.34
N ASP A 51 -3.87 8.19 -26.41
CA ASP A 51 -2.94 7.10 -26.69
C ASP A 51 -3.61 5.71 -26.65
N LEU A 52 -4.90 5.63 -26.28
CA LEU A 52 -5.68 4.39 -26.28
C LEU A 52 -6.18 4.07 -27.70
N ALA A 53 -5.78 2.91 -28.23
CA ALA A 53 -6.29 2.43 -29.51
C ALA A 53 -7.51 1.53 -29.26
N LEU A 54 -8.64 1.85 -29.91
CA LEU A 54 -9.83 1.02 -29.91
C LEU A 54 -9.89 0.22 -31.20
N TRP A 55 -10.03 -1.09 -31.10
CA TRP A 55 -10.09 -2.00 -32.23
C TRP A 55 -11.46 -2.67 -32.23
N LYS A 56 -12.23 -2.49 -33.31
CA LYS A 56 -13.50 -3.20 -33.50
C LYS A 56 -13.23 -4.56 -34.13
N LEU A 57 -13.82 -5.61 -33.56
CA LEU A 57 -13.82 -6.94 -34.16
C LEU A 57 -14.75 -6.97 -35.38
N ASN A 58 -14.28 -7.54 -36.48
CA ASN A 58 -15.10 -7.77 -37.67
C ASN A 58 -16.23 -8.75 -37.36
N ASP A 59 -15.88 -9.83 -36.63
CA ASP A 59 -16.80 -10.85 -36.15
C ASP A 59 -16.85 -10.83 -34.61
N PRO A 60 -17.98 -10.41 -34.00
CA PRO A 60 -18.12 -10.35 -32.54
C PRO A 60 -18.01 -11.72 -31.86
N VAL A 61 -17.32 -11.80 -30.73
CA VAL A 61 -17.06 -13.08 -30.02
C VAL A 61 -17.96 -13.25 -28.80
N LEU A 62 -18.56 -14.43 -28.60
CA LEU A 62 -19.34 -14.71 -27.38
C LEU A 62 -18.51 -14.57 -26.11
N VAL A 63 -18.96 -13.71 -25.18
CA VAL A 63 -18.27 -13.44 -23.91
C VAL A 63 -18.17 -14.70 -23.04
N LYS A 64 -19.22 -15.53 -23.03
CA LYS A 64 -19.24 -16.80 -22.30
C LYS A 64 -18.93 -17.99 -23.21
N PRO A 65 -18.33 -19.07 -22.68
CA PRO A 65 -17.79 -19.20 -21.33
C PRO A 65 -16.43 -18.50 -21.17
N ASP A 66 -16.23 -17.83 -20.03
CA ASP A 66 -15.04 -17.03 -19.71
C ASP A 66 -13.73 -17.83 -19.83
N SER A 67 -13.77 -19.13 -19.51
CA SER A 67 -12.62 -20.05 -19.56
C SER A 67 -12.00 -20.22 -20.95
N THR A 68 -12.75 -19.93 -22.02
CA THR A 68 -12.30 -20.09 -23.42
C THR A 68 -12.21 -18.77 -24.17
N LEU A 69 -12.52 -17.64 -23.52
CA LEU A 69 -12.58 -16.33 -24.17
C LEU A 69 -11.20 -15.90 -24.69
N ALA A 70 -10.15 -16.06 -23.88
CA ALA A 70 -8.78 -15.71 -24.27
C ALA A 70 -8.29 -16.52 -25.48
N THR A 71 -8.58 -17.83 -25.52
CA THR A 71 -8.23 -18.70 -26.66
C THR A 71 -8.97 -18.31 -27.93
N ARG A 72 -10.27 -17.98 -27.82
CA ARG A 72 -11.09 -17.55 -28.97
C ARG A 72 -10.63 -16.22 -29.55
N ILE A 73 -10.16 -15.31 -28.71
CA ILE A 73 -9.58 -14.03 -29.16
C ILE A 73 -8.20 -14.26 -29.78
N GLY A 74 -7.36 -15.09 -29.17
CA GLY A 74 -6.03 -15.44 -29.69
C GLY A 74 -6.06 -16.19 -31.03
N SER A 75 -7.16 -16.87 -31.36
CA SER A 75 -7.36 -17.51 -32.67
C SER A 75 -7.80 -16.55 -33.78
N LEU A 76 -8.14 -15.29 -33.46
CA LEU A 76 -8.47 -14.29 -34.45
C LEU A 76 -7.18 -13.84 -35.15
N GLY A 77 -7.13 -13.98 -36.47
CA GLY A 77 -5.97 -13.57 -37.28
C GLY A 77 -5.77 -12.05 -37.25
N THR A 78 -4.62 -11.59 -37.76
CA THR A 78 -4.24 -10.16 -37.79
C THR A 78 -5.21 -9.25 -38.57
N ASN A 79 -6.08 -9.83 -39.42
CA ASN A 79 -7.06 -9.09 -40.23
C ASN A 79 -8.49 -9.12 -39.66
N SER A 80 -8.69 -9.64 -38.45
CA SER A 80 -10.03 -9.84 -37.85
C SER A 80 -10.58 -8.61 -37.12
N SER A 81 -9.91 -7.47 -37.22
CA SER A 81 -10.27 -6.24 -36.50
C SER A 81 -9.80 -4.98 -37.21
N VAL A 82 -10.55 -3.89 -37.05
CA VAL A 82 -10.27 -2.57 -37.64
C VAL A 82 -10.06 -1.55 -36.53
N VAL A 83 -9.05 -0.70 -36.68
CA VAL A 83 -8.77 0.41 -35.75
C VAL A 83 -9.84 1.48 -35.92
N LEU A 84 -10.35 2.00 -34.80
CA LEU A 84 -11.38 3.03 -34.78
C LEU A 84 -10.74 4.41 -34.67
N GLU A 85 -11.01 5.26 -35.65
CA GLU A 85 -10.50 6.62 -35.75
C GLU A 85 -11.24 7.55 -34.77
N SER A 86 -10.53 8.54 -34.24
CA SER A 86 -11.08 9.51 -33.27
C SER A 86 -12.28 10.30 -33.80
N THR A 87 -12.30 10.54 -35.11
CA THR A 87 -13.27 11.40 -35.80
C THR A 87 -14.60 10.71 -36.07
N ASP A 88 -14.64 9.38 -35.97
CA ASP A 88 -15.87 8.62 -36.20
C ASP A 88 -16.81 8.78 -35.01
N THR A 89 -18.12 8.71 -35.27
CA THR A 89 -19.12 8.58 -34.21
C THR A 89 -19.39 7.12 -33.90
N VAL A 90 -19.93 6.84 -32.71
CA VAL A 90 -20.38 5.50 -32.33
C VAL A 90 -21.43 4.99 -33.33
N SER A 91 -22.28 5.85 -33.87
CA SER A 91 -23.28 5.50 -34.89
C SER A 91 -22.69 5.11 -36.24
N ASP A 92 -21.57 5.73 -36.65
CA ASP A 92 -20.86 5.37 -37.88
C ASP A 92 -20.25 3.96 -37.79
N VAL A 93 -19.72 3.64 -36.60
CA VAL A 93 -19.06 2.38 -36.32
C VAL A 93 -20.06 1.27 -36.00
N PHE A 94 -21.15 1.58 -35.30
CA PHE A 94 -22.20 0.66 -34.87
C PHE A 94 -23.57 1.19 -35.30
N PRO A 95 -23.94 1.07 -36.59
CA PRO A 95 -25.19 1.62 -37.14
C PRO A 95 -26.45 0.92 -36.63
N ARG A 96 -26.29 -0.18 -35.88
CA ARG A 96 -27.36 -0.89 -35.18
C ARG A 96 -26.88 -1.26 -33.77
N PRO A 97 -27.76 -1.29 -32.77
CA PRO A 97 -27.41 -1.69 -31.41
C PRO A 97 -26.70 -3.07 -31.40
N PRO A 98 -25.50 -3.17 -30.81
CA PRO A 98 -24.78 -4.43 -30.70
C PRO A 98 -25.57 -5.48 -29.93
N SER A 99 -25.44 -6.74 -30.32
CA SER A 99 -26.11 -7.85 -29.65
C SER A 99 -25.56 -8.05 -28.24
N LYS A 100 -26.45 -8.33 -27.28
CA LYS A 100 -26.06 -8.61 -25.91
C LYS A 100 -25.17 -9.88 -25.86
N LYS A 101 -24.17 -9.88 -24.97
CA LYS A 101 -23.24 -11.02 -24.69
C LYS A 101 -22.15 -11.29 -25.73
N HIS A 102 -21.97 -10.43 -26.73
CA HIS A 102 -20.83 -10.52 -27.66
C HIS A 102 -19.85 -9.39 -27.38
N LEU A 103 -18.55 -9.70 -27.45
CA LEU A 103 -17.44 -8.77 -27.38
C LEU A 103 -17.28 -8.10 -28.75
N TYR A 104 -17.20 -6.77 -28.74
CA TYR A 104 -17.11 -5.96 -29.97
C TYR A 104 -15.80 -5.17 -30.06
N VAL A 105 -15.29 -4.69 -28.92
CA VAL A 105 -14.13 -3.80 -28.89
C VAL A 105 -13.00 -4.40 -28.06
N ILE A 106 -11.81 -4.40 -28.65
CA ILE A 106 -10.55 -4.64 -27.95
C ILE A 106 -9.88 -3.28 -27.70
N VAL A 107 -9.58 -3.00 -26.44
CA VAL A 107 -8.89 -1.79 -26.00
C VAL A 107 -7.40 -2.12 -25.92
N LYS A 108 -6.62 -1.59 -26.85
CA LYS A 108 -5.16 -1.70 -26.81
C LYS A 108 -4.57 -0.51 -26.08
N ARG A 109 -3.66 -0.82 -25.15
CA ARG A 109 -2.75 0.18 -24.57
C ARG A 109 -1.83 0.69 -25.69
N PRO A 110 -1.29 1.91 -25.61
CA PRO A 110 -0.33 2.40 -26.58
C PRO A 110 0.74 1.34 -26.79
N ASP A 111 0.99 1.00 -28.05
CA ASP A 111 2.06 0.08 -28.41
C ASP A 111 3.37 0.58 -27.77
N ASP A 112 4.15 -0.35 -27.19
CA ASP A 112 5.54 -0.14 -26.75
C ASP A 112 6.51 0.22 -27.90
N THR A 113 6.00 0.69 -29.04
CA THR A 113 6.72 0.90 -30.30
C THR A 113 7.10 2.37 -30.53
N ARG A 114 6.55 3.32 -29.78
CA ARG A 114 7.05 4.69 -29.76
C ARG A 114 8.19 4.82 -28.75
N PRO A 115 9.25 5.61 -29.04
CA PRO A 115 10.26 5.92 -28.04
C PRO A 115 9.56 6.50 -26.82
N SER A 116 9.67 5.82 -25.66
CA SER A 116 9.00 6.29 -24.45
C SER A 116 9.58 7.64 -24.07
N LYS A 117 8.77 8.69 -24.16
CA LYS A 117 9.12 9.97 -23.54
C LYS A 117 9.27 9.73 -22.06
N VAL A 118 10.37 10.20 -21.48
CA VAL A 118 10.59 10.17 -20.04
C VAL A 118 9.44 10.96 -19.39
N PRO A 119 8.61 10.32 -18.56
CA PRO A 119 7.51 11.02 -17.91
C PRO A 119 8.05 12.05 -16.91
N SER A 120 7.40 13.21 -16.85
CA SER A 120 7.73 14.24 -15.86
C SER A 120 7.00 13.97 -14.54
N ALA A 121 7.66 14.26 -13.42
CA ALA A 121 7.01 14.25 -12.12
C ALA A 121 5.88 15.31 -12.06
N PRO A 122 4.77 15.04 -11.36
CA PRO A 122 3.75 16.04 -11.11
C PRO A 122 4.35 17.27 -10.42
N SER A 123 3.86 18.47 -10.76
CA SER A 123 4.29 19.71 -10.08
C SER A 123 3.98 19.71 -8.58
N SER A 124 2.97 18.92 -8.16
CA SER A 124 2.57 18.72 -6.78
C SER A 124 3.37 17.63 -6.03
N ALA A 125 4.41 17.07 -6.63
CA ALA A 125 5.23 16.05 -6.00
C ALA A 125 6.27 16.67 -5.04
N SER A 126 6.45 16.07 -3.85
CA SER A 126 7.63 16.34 -3.01
C SER A 126 8.90 15.98 -3.78
N LEU A 127 9.90 16.86 -3.77
CA LEU A 127 11.12 16.71 -4.56
C LEU A 127 12.08 15.64 -4.02
N ARG A 128 11.92 15.22 -2.75
CA ARG A 128 12.71 14.13 -2.12
C ARG A 128 14.22 14.22 -2.38
N ARG A 129 14.78 15.43 -2.28
CA ARG A 129 16.10 15.75 -2.84
C ARG A 129 17.20 14.81 -2.34
N GLU A 130 17.20 14.52 -1.04
CA GLU A 130 18.17 13.63 -0.40
C GLU A 130 18.03 12.19 -0.87
N THR A 131 16.81 11.64 -0.89
CA THR A 131 16.54 10.28 -1.38
C THR A 131 16.90 10.12 -2.85
N VAL A 132 16.58 11.13 -3.68
CA VAL A 132 16.93 11.13 -5.12
C VAL A 132 18.44 11.16 -5.32
N ALA A 133 19.16 12.00 -4.56
CA ALA A 133 20.61 12.04 -4.59
C ALA A 133 21.24 10.72 -4.12
N ALA A 134 20.69 10.11 -3.06
CA ALA A 134 21.13 8.82 -2.56
C ALA A 134 20.94 7.69 -3.59
N LEU A 135 19.78 7.65 -4.25
CA LEU A 135 19.52 6.71 -5.34
C LEU A 135 20.47 6.92 -6.51
N TYR A 136 20.75 8.17 -6.88
CA TYR A 136 21.69 8.50 -7.94
C TYR A 136 23.11 8.01 -7.62
N GLN A 137 23.60 8.26 -6.40
CA GLN A 137 24.92 7.77 -5.95
C GLN A 137 24.99 6.24 -5.94
N ARG A 138 23.94 5.56 -5.46
CA ARG A 138 23.85 4.10 -5.47
C ARG A 138 23.84 3.54 -6.89
N LEU A 139 23.06 4.14 -7.80
CA LEU A 139 23.02 3.73 -9.20
C LEU A 139 24.38 3.91 -9.90
N ASN A 140 25.13 4.96 -9.57
CA ASN A 140 26.47 5.19 -10.10
C ASN A 140 27.49 4.18 -9.59
N THR A 141 27.36 3.80 -8.32
CA THR A 141 28.27 2.86 -7.67
C THR A 141 28.01 1.43 -8.15
N TYR A 142 26.75 1.00 -8.10
CA TYR A 142 26.39 -0.41 -8.32
C TYR A 142 25.98 -0.73 -9.74
N ARG A 143 25.70 0.25 -10.59
CA ARG A 143 25.23 0.10 -11.98
C ARG A 143 23.86 -0.54 -12.15
N PHE A 144 23.48 -1.47 -11.29
CA PHE A 144 22.15 -2.05 -11.20
C PHE A 144 21.61 -1.89 -9.78
N ILE A 145 20.40 -1.35 -9.64
CA ILE A 145 19.68 -1.33 -8.37
C ILE A 145 18.21 -1.71 -8.55
N GLN A 146 17.64 -2.39 -7.56
CA GLN A 146 16.24 -2.77 -7.52
C GLN A 146 15.53 -2.01 -6.40
N VAL A 147 14.43 -1.35 -6.73
CA VAL A 147 13.56 -0.64 -5.78
C VAL A 147 12.25 -1.40 -5.64
N ARG A 148 11.92 -1.88 -4.44
CA ARG A 148 10.68 -2.63 -4.16
C ARG A 148 9.82 -1.92 -3.13
N GLY A 149 8.52 -1.90 -3.36
CA GLY A 149 7.55 -1.47 -2.35
C GLY A 149 6.13 -1.59 -2.83
N THR A 150 5.19 -1.55 -1.91
CA THR A 150 3.77 -1.77 -2.18
C THR A 150 3.13 -0.74 -3.12
N PRO A 151 1.93 -0.99 -3.66
CA PRO A 151 1.20 -0.01 -4.46
C PRO A 151 1.10 1.35 -3.77
N ALA A 152 1.18 2.42 -4.55
CA ALA A 152 1.10 3.81 -4.08
C ALA A 152 2.18 4.26 -3.06
N SER A 153 3.29 3.53 -2.93
CA SER A 153 4.47 3.97 -2.16
C SER A 153 5.31 5.05 -2.85
N GLY A 154 4.92 5.53 -4.04
CA GLY A 154 5.58 6.62 -4.74
C GLY A 154 6.70 6.22 -5.72
N LYS A 155 6.85 4.92 -6.03
CA LYS A 155 7.87 4.37 -6.95
C LYS A 155 7.98 5.12 -8.29
N THR A 156 6.89 5.20 -9.05
CA THR A 156 6.84 5.88 -10.36
C THR A 156 7.28 7.34 -10.25
N VAL A 157 6.78 8.08 -9.25
CA VAL A 157 7.14 9.48 -9.02
C VAL A 157 8.62 9.61 -8.64
N LEU A 158 9.15 8.70 -7.82
CA LEU A 158 10.56 8.67 -7.47
C LEU A 158 11.45 8.39 -8.69
N GLY A 159 11.02 7.48 -9.58
CA GLY A 159 11.68 7.24 -10.86
C GLY A 159 11.71 8.49 -11.76
N GLN A 160 10.61 9.24 -11.83
CA GLN A 160 10.51 10.49 -12.58
C GLN A 160 11.45 11.57 -12.00
N LEU A 161 11.50 11.71 -10.67
CA LEU A 161 12.40 12.64 -9.98
C LEU A 161 13.87 12.26 -10.20
N LEU A 162 14.20 10.97 -10.15
CA LEU A 162 15.54 10.46 -10.45
C LEU A 162 15.92 10.74 -11.90
N ALA A 163 15.02 10.50 -12.87
CA ALA A 163 15.26 10.81 -14.27
C ALA A 163 15.55 12.30 -14.47
N ALA A 164 14.74 13.18 -13.86
CA ALA A 164 14.97 14.63 -13.91
C ALA A 164 16.29 15.04 -13.23
N HIS A 165 16.69 14.38 -12.15
CA HIS A 165 17.97 14.62 -11.50
C HIS A 165 19.14 14.20 -12.41
N ILE A 166 19.08 13.01 -12.99
CA ILE A 166 20.09 12.48 -13.92
C ILE A 166 20.26 13.41 -15.12
N SER A 167 19.16 13.84 -15.76
CA SER A 167 19.24 14.78 -16.89
C SER A 167 19.92 16.11 -16.56
N ARG A 168 19.88 16.54 -15.29
CA ARG A 168 20.59 17.77 -14.84
C ARG A 168 22.06 17.51 -14.54
N GLN A 169 22.39 16.35 -13.96
CA GLN A 169 23.76 16.01 -13.58
C GLN A 169 24.59 15.52 -14.78
N GLU A 170 23.95 14.87 -15.74
CA GLU A 170 24.59 14.24 -16.91
C GLU A 170 23.80 14.55 -18.19
N PRO A 171 23.89 15.78 -18.75
CA PRO A 171 23.10 16.17 -19.92
C PRO A 171 23.27 15.28 -21.16
N ASP A 172 24.43 14.61 -21.28
CA ASP A 172 24.77 13.74 -22.41
C ASP A 172 24.24 12.30 -22.26
N VAL A 173 23.73 11.92 -21.09
CA VAL A 173 23.23 10.56 -20.86
C VAL A 173 21.85 10.38 -21.48
N HIS A 174 21.67 9.26 -22.19
CA HIS A 174 20.37 8.89 -22.71
C HIS A 174 19.56 8.16 -21.65
N ILE A 175 18.33 8.59 -21.39
CA ILE A 175 17.41 7.90 -20.47
C ILE A 175 16.40 7.11 -21.30
N VAL A 176 16.34 5.80 -21.08
CA VAL A 176 15.34 4.90 -21.64
C VAL A 176 14.37 4.52 -20.54
N TRP A 177 13.15 5.05 -20.62
CA TRP A 177 12.07 4.70 -19.71
C TRP A 177 11.34 3.45 -20.23
N VAL A 178 11.22 2.42 -19.41
CA VAL A 178 10.54 1.17 -19.75
C VAL A 178 9.32 1.03 -18.84
N TYR A 179 8.12 1.15 -19.39
CA TYR A 179 6.89 0.98 -18.63
C TYR A 179 6.33 -0.43 -18.83
N GLY A 180 6.35 -1.25 -17.78
CA GLY A 180 5.88 -2.63 -17.82
C GLY A 180 6.71 -3.56 -18.72
N TRP A 181 6.30 -4.82 -18.77
CA TRP A 181 6.95 -5.86 -19.59
C TRP A 181 5.93 -6.89 -20.08
N PRO A 182 6.05 -7.43 -21.30
CA PRO A 182 5.10 -8.37 -21.87
C PRO A 182 5.21 -9.70 -21.14
N LYS A 183 4.12 -10.45 -21.19
CA LYS A 183 4.06 -11.81 -20.62
C LYS A 183 4.92 -12.81 -21.39
N GLU A 184 5.21 -12.54 -22.66
CA GLU A 184 6.01 -13.42 -23.51
C GLU A 184 7.48 -13.00 -23.47
N SER A 185 8.37 -13.98 -23.26
CA SER A 185 9.82 -13.79 -23.30
C SER A 185 10.26 -13.52 -24.74
N GLY A 186 10.34 -12.24 -25.10
CA GLY A 186 10.88 -11.79 -26.37
C GLY A 186 12.39 -11.53 -26.32
N ASP A 187 12.97 -11.14 -27.44
CA ASP A 187 14.31 -10.60 -27.48
C ASP A 187 14.33 -9.21 -26.80
N TYR A 188 14.84 -9.16 -25.56
CA TYR A 188 14.95 -7.93 -24.78
C TYR A 188 15.76 -6.86 -25.52
N HIS A 189 16.76 -7.26 -26.31
CA HIS A 189 17.66 -6.35 -27.02
C HIS A 189 16.89 -5.58 -28.09
N LYS A 190 16.14 -6.32 -28.92
CA LYS A 190 15.25 -5.74 -29.94
C LYS A 190 14.21 -4.82 -29.31
N ARG A 191 13.69 -5.18 -28.14
CA ARG A 191 12.68 -4.38 -27.43
C ARG A 191 13.24 -3.08 -26.87
N LEU A 192 14.36 -3.14 -26.17
CA LEU A 192 15.03 -1.95 -25.63
C LEU A 192 15.46 -0.99 -26.77
N LYS A 193 15.92 -1.52 -27.90
CA LYS A 193 16.19 -0.71 -29.11
C LYS A 193 14.96 0.02 -29.62
N LYS A 194 13.80 -0.66 -29.68
CA LYS A 194 12.53 -0.03 -30.07
C LYS A 194 12.11 1.09 -29.11
N LEU A 195 12.39 0.93 -27.81
CA LEU A 195 12.13 1.94 -26.79
C LEU A 195 13.12 3.12 -26.82
N GLY A 196 14.11 3.09 -27.72
CA GLY A 196 15.03 4.20 -27.96
C GLY A 196 16.47 3.93 -27.56
N TRP A 197 16.81 2.74 -27.06
CA TRP A 197 18.19 2.42 -26.70
C TRP A 197 19.15 2.49 -27.90
N LYS A 198 20.24 3.25 -27.72
CA LYS A 198 21.33 3.39 -28.67
C LYS A 198 22.61 2.83 -28.04
N GLU A 199 23.13 1.73 -28.58
CA GLU A 199 24.27 0.99 -28.00
C GLU A 199 25.55 1.84 -27.85
N ASN A 200 25.72 2.85 -28.71
CA ASN A 200 26.87 3.75 -28.72
C ASN A 200 26.71 4.97 -27.80
N LYS A 201 25.64 5.04 -26.98
CA LYS A 201 25.41 6.13 -26.04
C LYS A 201 25.43 5.64 -24.60
N LYS A 202 25.98 6.47 -23.71
CA LYS A 202 25.76 6.33 -22.26
C LYS A 202 24.27 6.28 -21.99
N THR A 203 23.80 5.22 -21.35
CA THR A 203 22.37 4.98 -21.19
C THR A 203 22.02 4.61 -19.74
N VAL A 204 20.99 5.26 -19.21
CA VAL A 204 20.30 4.87 -17.98
C VAL A 204 18.94 4.28 -18.33
N PHE A 205 18.70 3.04 -17.92
CA PHE A 205 17.41 2.39 -18.07
C PHE A 205 16.61 2.52 -16.78
N ILE A 206 15.39 3.04 -16.87
CA ILE A 206 14.46 3.12 -15.74
C ILE A 206 13.26 2.24 -16.06
N PHE A 207 13.18 1.09 -15.39
CA PHE A 207 12.06 0.16 -15.51
C PHE A 207 11.02 0.47 -14.43
N ASP A 208 9.82 0.84 -14.85
CA ASP A 208 8.64 0.97 -14.01
C ASP A 208 7.72 -0.25 -14.21
N GLU A 209 7.03 -0.66 -13.15
CA GLU A 209 6.31 -1.95 -13.09
C GLU A 209 7.20 -3.16 -13.44
N GLY A 210 8.46 -3.11 -12.99
CA GLY A 210 9.50 -4.06 -13.31
C GLY A 210 9.22 -5.51 -12.89
N GLN A 211 8.29 -5.75 -11.97
CA GLN A 211 7.86 -7.11 -11.62
C GLN A 211 7.27 -7.88 -12.81
N MET A 212 6.71 -7.17 -13.81
CA MET A 212 6.22 -7.80 -15.03
C MET A 212 7.35 -8.47 -15.82
N SER A 213 8.60 -8.03 -15.62
CA SER A 213 9.76 -8.57 -16.34
C SER A 213 10.33 -9.86 -15.73
N TYR A 214 9.81 -10.33 -14.60
CA TYR A 214 10.31 -11.55 -13.95
C TYR A 214 10.15 -12.82 -14.78
N VAL A 215 9.28 -12.81 -15.80
CA VAL A 215 9.15 -13.92 -16.76
C VAL A 215 10.30 -13.95 -17.78
N ASP A 216 11.05 -12.86 -17.94
CA ASP A 216 12.12 -12.74 -18.93
C ASP A 216 13.48 -13.10 -18.33
N ALA A 217 13.75 -14.41 -18.28
CA ALA A 217 14.96 -14.93 -17.66
C ALA A 217 16.25 -14.46 -18.36
N ARG A 218 16.20 -14.06 -19.64
CA ARG A 218 17.36 -13.52 -20.38
C ARG A 218 17.62 -12.07 -20.03
N LEU A 219 16.59 -11.22 -19.97
CA LEU A 219 16.74 -9.84 -19.49
C LEU A 219 17.41 -9.81 -18.11
N TRP A 220 16.97 -10.69 -17.21
CA TRP A 220 17.56 -10.80 -15.90
C TRP A 220 18.96 -11.43 -15.97
N GLY A 221 19.07 -12.66 -16.50
CA GLY A 221 20.26 -13.51 -16.43
C GLY A 221 21.44 -13.06 -17.30
N GLU A 222 21.17 -12.26 -18.34
CA GLU A 222 22.18 -11.73 -19.26
C GLU A 222 22.31 -10.22 -19.06
N PHE A 223 21.27 -9.43 -19.34
CA PHE A 223 21.37 -7.97 -19.40
C PHE A 223 21.59 -7.30 -18.04
N PHE A 224 20.78 -7.60 -17.02
CA PHE A 224 20.99 -7.00 -15.69
C PHE A 224 22.23 -7.56 -15.00
N LYS A 225 22.50 -8.87 -15.17
CA LYS A 225 23.68 -9.51 -14.59
C LYS A 225 25.00 -8.90 -15.09
N SER A 226 25.08 -8.53 -16.38
CA SER A 226 26.30 -7.95 -16.97
C SER A 226 26.42 -6.43 -16.81
N MET A 227 25.51 -5.76 -16.08
CA MET A 227 25.54 -4.30 -15.93
C MET A 227 26.87 -3.76 -15.36
N HIS A 228 27.49 -4.52 -14.46
CA HIS A 228 28.76 -4.14 -13.84
C HIS A 228 29.93 -4.19 -14.85
N ASP A 229 29.82 -4.98 -15.92
CA ASP A 229 30.83 -5.10 -16.98
C ASP A 229 30.75 -3.95 -17.99
N HIS A 230 29.71 -3.11 -17.92
CA HIS A 230 29.43 -2.05 -18.88
C HIS A 230 29.40 -0.67 -18.21
N GLN A 231 30.54 0.02 -18.21
CA GLN A 231 30.70 1.36 -17.62
C GLN A 231 29.76 2.43 -18.21
N GLU A 232 29.28 2.23 -19.43
CA GLU A 232 28.41 3.16 -20.15
C GLU A 232 26.90 2.92 -19.86
N ARG A 233 26.56 1.93 -19.03
CA ARG A 233 25.18 1.50 -18.79
C ARG A 233 24.85 1.46 -17.31
N ARG A 234 23.64 1.89 -16.98
CA ARG A 234 23.07 1.82 -15.63
C ARG A 234 21.60 1.42 -15.73
N ALA A 235 21.09 0.62 -14.81
CA ALA A 235 19.69 0.24 -14.78
C ALA A 235 19.11 0.29 -13.36
N ILE A 236 17.90 0.81 -13.25
CA ILE A 236 17.10 0.79 -12.03
C ILE A 236 15.75 0.15 -12.33
N VAL A 237 15.31 -0.75 -11.45
CA VAL A 237 14.05 -1.47 -11.59
C VAL A 237 13.13 -1.17 -10.41
N PHE A 238 12.05 -0.43 -10.66
CA PHE A 238 10.97 -0.20 -9.70
C PHE A 238 9.94 -1.32 -9.82
N ALA A 239 9.70 -2.05 -8.73
CA ALA A 239 8.79 -3.19 -8.72
C ALA A 239 7.85 -3.15 -7.51
N SER A 240 6.60 -3.60 -7.71
CA SER A 240 5.60 -3.66 -6.63
C SER A 240 5.81 -4.86 -5.68
N TYR A 241 6.33 -5.96 -6.21
CA TYR A 241 6.75 -7.16 -5.47
C TYR A 241 7.98 -7.76 -6.15
N GLY A 242 8.57 -8.81 -5.58
CA GLY A 242 9.78 -9.48 -6.09
C GLY A 242 10.45 -10.33 -5.01
N SER A 243 11.50 -11.09 -5.34
CA SER A 243 12.16 -11.93 -4.32
C SER A 243 12.56 -11.09 -3.10
N PRO A 244 12.10 -11.44 -1.88
CA PRO A 244 12.49 -10.76 -0.65
C PRO A 244 13.94 -11.05 -0.24
N THR A 245 14.54 -12.09 -0.83
CA THR A 245 15.95 -12.42 -0.65
C THR A 245 16.80 -11.84 -1.79
N SER A 246 18.12 -11.88 -1.62
CA SER A 246 19.06 -11.50 -2.68
C SER A 246 19.01 -12.43 -3.88
N ARG A 247 18.42 -13.63 -3.75
CA ARG A 247 18.38 -14.66 -4.79
C ARG A 247 17.08 -14.60 -5.58
N LEU A 248 17.18 -14.30 -6.87
CA LEU A 248 16.10 -14.42 -7.84
C LEU A 248 16.27 -15.73 -8.62
N ILE A 249 15.26 -16.59 -8.60
CA ILE A 249 15.27 -17.88 -9.29
C ILE A 249 14.37 -17.76 -10.52
N PHE A 250 14.93 -18.05 -11.69
CA PHE A 250 14.22 -18.09 -12.96
C PHE A 250 14.35 -19.49 -13.55
N GLN A 251 13.26 -20.04 -14.08
CA GLN A 251 13.29 -21.37 -14.70
C GLN A 251 14.32 -21.39 -15.85
N GLY A 252 15.20 -22.39 -15.85
CA GLY A 252 16.21 -22.58 -16.91
C GLY A 252 17.45 -21.67 -16.83
N HIS A 253 17.59 -20.82 -15.81
CA HIS A 253 18.76 -19.93 -15.66
C HIS A 253 19.38 -20.03 -14.24
N PRO A 254 20.71 -19.82 -14.12
CA PRO A 254 21.34 -19.69 -12.81
C PRO A 254 20.71 -18.57 -11.99
N PRO A 255 20.56 -18.73 -10.67
CA PRO A 255 20.02 -17.68 -9.82
C PRO A 255 20.80 -16.39 -9.95
N ILE A 256 20.08 -15.27 -9.94
CA ILE A 256 20.69 -13.95 -9.92
C ILE A 256 20.74 -13.47 -8.50
N ILE A 257 21.92 -12.99 -8.09
CA ILE A 257 22.14 -12.43 -6.78
C ILE A 257 22.13 -10.92 -6.94
N VAL A 258 21.16 -10.26 -6.32
CA VAL A 258 21.13 -8.81 -6.12
C VAL A 258 21.52 -8.55 -4.66
N PRO A 259 22.74 -8.08 -4.38
CA PRO A 259 23.21 -7.81 -3.03
C PRO A 259 22.34 -6.79 -2.30
N ASP A 260 22.33 -6.85 -0.96
CA ASP A 260 21.48 -5.98 -0.14
C ASP A 260 21.71 -4.48 -0.38
N PRO A 261 22.96 -3.97 -0.56
CA PRO A 261 23.17 -2.56 -0.88
C PRO A 261 22.60 -2.07 -2.23
N GLN A 262 22.29 -3.01 -3.13
CA GLN A 262 21.65 -2.75 -4.44
C GLN A 262 20.12 -2.79 -4.35
N ARG A 263 19.56 -3.10 -3.17
CA ARG A 263 18.13 -3.29 -2.95
C ARG A 263 17.59 -2.18 -2.07
N VAL A 264 16.74 -1.35 -2.66
CA VAL A 264 16.02 -0.30 -1.95
C VAL A 264 14.61 -0.79 -1.66
N THR A 265 14.16 -0.59 -0.42
CA THR A 265 12.90 -1.09 0.10
C THR A 265 11.97 0.06 0.52
N LEU A 266 10.91 -0.24 1.27
CA LEU A 266 10.06 0.79 1.87
C LEU A 266 10.87 1.69 2.82
N CYS A 267 11.67 1.11 3.69
CA CYS A 267 12.43 1.81 4.72
C CYS A 267 13.77 2.32 4.20
N HIS A 268 14.29 3.36 4.84
CA HIS A 268 15.67 3.81 4.64
C HIS A 268 16.61 2.88 5.42
N VAL A 269 17.32 2.02 4.69
CA VAL A 269 18.25 1.06 5.27
C VAL A 269 19.68 1.57 5.10
N PRO A 270 20.44 1.79 6.19
CA PRO A 270 21.86 2.07 6.09
C PRO A 270 22.63 0.79 5.75
N HIS A 271 23.68 0.93 4.95
CA HIS A 271 24.60 -0.16 4.61
C HIS A 271 26.02 0.27 4.94
N GLU A 272 26.90 -0.71 5.19
CA GLU A 272 28.34 -0.49 5.45
C GLU A 272 29.12 -0.20 4.16
N ASP A 273 28.50 0.52 3.21
CA ASP A 273 29.07 0.91 1.92
C ASP A 273 29.48 2.39 1.86
N GLY A 274 29.23 3.13 2.94
CA GLY A 274 29.51 4.57 3.02
C GLY A 274 28.56 5.44 2.19
N LEU A 275 27.53 4.86 1.56
CA LEU A 275 26.54 5.59 0.78
C LEU A 275 25.33 5.96 1.65
N PRO A 276 24.69 7.12 1.42
CA PRO A 276 23.46 7.48 2.11
C PRO A 276 22.37 6.43 1.90
N SER A 277 21.54 6.21 2.92
CA SER A 277 20.39 5.31 2.84
C SER A 277 19.33 5.88 1.89
N ALA A 278 18.63 5.01 1.18
CA ALA A 278 17.48 5.37 0.36
C ALA A 278 16.29 4.46 0.71
N GLY A 279 15.07 4.99 0.62
CA GLY A 279 13.83 4.27 0.91
C GLY A 279 12.61 4.94 0.29
N LEU A 280 11.53 4.18 0.10
CA LEU A 280 10.30 4.69 -0.53
C LEU A 280 9.40 5.48 0.42
N LEU A 281 9.37 5.15 1.71
CA LEU A 281 8.64 5.92 2.71
C LEU A 281 9.30 7.28 2.90
N PHE A 282 8.47 8.32 3.10
CA PHE A 282 8.99 9.62 3.44
C PHE A 282 9.72 9.59 4.78
N THR A 283 10.89 10.20 4.81
CA THR A 283 11.47 10.63 6.09
C THR A 283 10.62 11.75 6.69
N ARG A 284 10.81 12.00 7.99
CA ARG A 284 10.15 13.13 8.66
C ARG A 284 10.48 14.47 7.98
N SER A 285 11.72 14.63 7.51
CA SER A 285 12.14 15.83 6.77
C SER A 285 11.41 15.95 5.43
N GLU A 286 11.36 14.87 4.65
CA GLU A 286 10.65 14.88 3.35
C GLU A 286 9.15 15.15 3.50
N PHE A 287 8.55 14.67 4.59
CA PHE A 287 7.16 14.95 4.92
C PHE A 287 6.95 16.42 5.32
N ASN A 288 7.82 16.98 6.16
CA ASN A 288 7.74 18.39 6.53
C ASN A 288 7.89 19.30 5.30
N ASP A 289 8.80 18.97 4.38
CA ASP A 289 8.95 19.66 3.10
C ASP A 289 7.68 19.57 2.25
N LEU A 290 7.03 18.41 2.20
CA LEU A 290 5.74 18.27 1.53
C LEU A 290 4.71 19.23 2.15
N VAL A 291 4.60 19.24 3.48
CA VAL A 291 3.62 20.06 4.22
C VAL A 291 3.84 21.55 3.96
N ILE A 292 5.06 22.04 4.11
CA ILE A 292 5.40 23.45 3.91
C ILE A 292 5.06 23.91 2.50
N ASN A 293 5.35 23.09 1.48
CA ASN A 293 5.23 23.50 0.09
C ASN A 293 3.82 23.28 -0.50
N HIS A 294 3.03 22.35 0.03
CA HIS A 294 1.73 21.96 -0.57
C HIS A 294 0.53 22.27 0.32
N TYR A 295 0.75 22.47 1.61
CA TYR A 295 -0.30 22.83 2.56
C TYR A 295 0.08 24.09 3.36
N PRO A 296 0.48 25.21 2.71
CA PRO A 296 0.89 26.40 3.42
C PRO A 296 -0.29 27.13 4.08
N SER A 297 0.01 27.81 5.18
CA SER A 297 -0.85 28.85 5.72
C SER A 297 -0.73 30.12 4.85
N PRO A 298 -1.83 30.85 4.56
CA PRO A 298 -3.19 30.69 5.09
C PRO A 298 -4.13 29.82 4.23
N ASP A 299 -3.65 29.23 3.13
CA ASP A 299 -4.52 28.47 2.20
C ASP A 299 -5.11 27.21 2.85
N PHE A 300 -4.36 26.62 3.77
CA PHE A 300 -4.76 25.46 4.57
C PHE A 300 -4.67 25.77 6.06
N TYR A 301 -5.75 25.48 6.79
CA TYR A 301 -5.90 25.79 8.21
C TYR A 301 -5.63 24.54 9.05
N PHE A 302 -4.48 23.89 8.86
CA PHE A 302 -4.09 22.73 9.66
C PHE A 302 -3.11 23.12 10.76
N ASP A 303 -3.27 22.53 11.93
CA ASP A 303 -2.29 22.62 12.99
C ASP A 303 -1.19 21.56 12.81
N SER A 304 0.00 21.83 13.36
CA SER A 304 1.12 20.87 13.38
C SER A 304 0.73 19.51 13.96
N SER A 305 -0.12 19.46 15.01
CA SER A 305 -0.58 18.21 15.61
C SER A 305 -1.33 17.29 14.65
N PHE A 306 -2.03 17.86 13.65
CA PHE A 306 -2.71 17.09 12.62
C PHE A 306 -1.69 16.36 11.73
N PHE A 307 -0.68 17.09 11.25
CA PHE A 307 0.34 16.52 10.38
C PHE A 307 1.26 15.54 11.11
N ASP A 308 1.55 15.79 12.38
CA ASP A 308 2.29 14.88 13.25
C ASP A 308 1.59 13.53 13.34
N LYS A 309 0.29 13.55 13.65
CA LYS A 309 -0.50 12.32 13.72
C LYS A 309 -0.67 11.67 12.35
N LEU A 310 -0.86 12.45 11.29
CA LEU A 310 -0.91 11.91 9.93
C LEU A 310 0.38 11.16 9.56
N PHE A 311 1.55 11.71 9.90
CA PHE A 311 2.81 11.03 9.64
C PHE A 311 2.92 9.73 10.44
N ASP A 312 2.57 9.75 11.73
CA ASP A 312 2.59 8.57 12.60
C ASP A 312 1.76 7.41 12.03
N ILE A 313 0.51 7.68 11.62
CA ILE A 313 -0.43 6.64 11.16
C ILE A 313 -0.10 6.13 9.75
N THR A 314 0.61 6.91 8.95
CA THR A 314 0.99 6.54 7.59
C THR A 314 2.40 5.99 7.49
N ASN A 315 3.23 6.17 8.52
CA ASN A 315 4.66 5.86 8.52
C ASN A 315 5.41 6.46 7.31
N GLY A 316 4.97 7.62 6.81
CA GLY A 316 5.54 8.21 5.60
C GLY A 316 5.06 7.60 4.29
N HIS A 317 4.06 6.72 4.28
CA HIS A 317 3.54 6.10 3.05
C HIS A 317 2.85 7.14 2.17
N VAL A 318 3.48 7.50 1.04
CA VAL A 318 3.10 8.64 0.20
C VAL A 318 1.64 8.60 -0.26
N GLY A 319 1.17 7.47 -0.77
CA GLY A 319 -0.22 7.32 -1.18
C GLY A 319 -1.21 7.43 -0.03
N ALA A 320 -0.81 7.00 1.17
CA ALA A 320 -1.66 7.07 2.36
C ALA A 320 -1.83 8.53 2.79
N ILE A 321 -0.73 9.27 2.85
CA ILE A 321 -0.70 10.71 3.15
C ILE A 321 -1.57 11.47 2.16
N HIS A 322 -1.37 11.22 0.87
CA HIS A 322 -2.11 11.91 -0.19
C HIS A 322 -3.63 11.67 -0.07
N ASP A 323 -4.08 10.42 0.01
CA ASP A 323 -5.51 10.13 0.08
C ASP A 323 -6.14 10.57 1.40
N PHE A 324 -5.45 10.39 2.53
CA PHE A 324 -5.98 10.81 3.83
C PHE A 324 -6.18 12.33 3.86
N THR A 325 -5.17 13.12 3.46
CA THR A 325 -5.27 14.59 3.43
C THR A 325 -6.35 15.06 2.46
N ARG A 326 -6.42 14.46 1.25
CA ARG A 326 -7.46 14.77 0.26
C ARG A 326 -8.86 14.50 0.81
N MET A 327 -9.03 13.39 1.53
CA MET A 327 -10.30 13.04 2.15
C MET A 327 -10.71 14.03 3.23
N ILE A 328 -9.79 14.48 4.08
CA ILE A 328 -10.09 15.50 5.10
C ILE A 328 -10.44 16.84 4.47
N ILE A 329 -9.68 17.30 3.48
CA ILE A 329 -9.97 18.57 2.78
C ILE A 329 -11.34 18.53 2.07
N ALA A 330 -11.74 17.36 1.56
CA ALA A 330 -13.04 17.18 0.93
C ALA A 330 -14.20 17.05 1.94
N ASP A 331 -13.91 16.77 3.21
CA ASP A 331 -14.92 16.52 4.23
C ASP A 331 -15.61 17.81 4.70
N GLY A 332 -16.92 17.71 4.97
CA GLY A 332 -17.71 18.83 5.45
C GLY A 332 -17.20 19.38 6.80
N SER A 333 -16.63 18.53 7.66
CA SER A 333 -16.11 18.97 8.96
C SER A 333 -14.95 19.96 8.84
N TYR A 334 -14.06 19.78 7.85
CA TYR A 334 -12.96 20.69 7.56
C TYR A 334 -13.43 21.91 6.77
N ARG A 335 -14.27 21.71 5.75
CA ARG A 335 -14.78 22.82 4.92
C ARG A 335 -15.58 23.83 5.74
N ASN A 336 -16.49 23.34 6.60
CA ASN A 336 -17.28 24.21 7.48
C ASN A 336 -16.39 24.89 8.51
N PHE A 337 -15.40 24.18 9.07
CA PHE A 337 -14.44 24.78 9.97
C PHE A 337 -13.66 25.92 9.31
N LYS A 338 -13.17 25.72 8.07
CA LYS A 338 -12.41 26.72 7.32
C LYS A 338 -13.20 28.02 7.08
N LEU A 339 -14.53 27.95 6.93
CA LEU A 339 -15.39 29.13 6.72
C LEU A 339 -15.49 30.01 7.97
N ASP A 340 -15.44 29.42 9.16
CA ASP A 340 -15.66 30.09 10.44
C ASP A 340 -14.37 30.24 11.28
N ALA A 341 -13.21 29.84 10.74
CA ALA A 341 -12.00 29.58 11.52
C ALA A 341 -11.29 30.86 12.02
N SER A 342 -11.26 31.01 13.35
CA SER A 342 -10.28 31.84 14.08
C SER A 342 -9.10 31.04 14.65
N GLN A 343 -9.10 29.72 14.47
CA GLN A 343 -8.12 28.77 15.00
C GLN A 343 -7.72 27.73 13.94
N LEU A 344 -6.66 26.95 14.21
CA LEU A 344 -6.17 25.89 13.33
C LEU A 344 -6.89 24.55 13.57
N TYR A 345 -7.05 23.75 12.51
CA TYR A 345 -7.69 22.44 12.53
C TYR A 345 -6.71 21.39 13.08
N THR A 346 -6.96 20.96 14.32
CA THR A 346 -6.13 20.00 15.05
C THR A 346 -6.59 18.56 14.83
N TRP A 347 -5.75 17.61 15.20
CA TRP A 347 -6.13 16.20 15.23
C TRP A 347 -7.33 15.93 16.14
N ASP A 348 -7.42 16.61 17.29
CA ASP A 348 -8.55 16.46 18.23
C ASP A 348 -9.88 16.91 17.62
N LEU A 349 -9.85 17.99 16.83
CA LEU A 349 -11.04 18.46 16.13
C LEU A 349 -11.49 17.47 15.07
N LEU A 350 -10.57 16.78 14.39
CA LEU A 350 -10.91 15.69 13.48
C LEU A 350 -11.63 14.57 14.23
N LEU A 351 -11.05 14.08 15.33
CA LEU A 351 -11.63 12.95 16.08
C LEU A 351 -12.99 13.26 16.68
N ALA A 352 -13.22 14.50 17.10
CA ALA A 352 -14.51 14.93 17.63
C ALA A 352 -15.61 14.98 16.56
N LYS A 353 -15.25 15.14 15.28
CA LYS A 353 -16.20 15.39 14.18
C LYS A 353 -16.33 14.23 13.19
N VAL A 354 -15.30 13.37 13.07
CA VAL A 354 -15.22 12.33 12.05
C VAL A 354 -14.96 10.97 12.70
N SER A 355 -15.87 10.03 12.45
CA SER A 355 -15.72 8.65 12.92
C SER A 355 -14.54 7.95 12.22
N PRO A 356 -13.66 7.24 12.96
CA PRO A 356 -12.57 6.46 12.37
C PRO A 356 -13.06 5.43 11.34
N ARG A 357 -14.22 4.79 11.60
CA ARG A 357 -14.80 3.80 10.67
C ARG A 357 -15.26 4.45 9.36
N GLU A 358 -15.86 5.64 9.44
CA GLU A 358 -16.25 6.40 8.24
C GLU A 358 -15.02 6.80 7.42
N LEU A 359 -13.94 7.19 8.12
CA LEU A 359 -12.68 7.51 7.46
C LEU A 359 -12.10 6.29 6.75
N LEU A 360 -12.03 5.13 7.40
CA LEU A 360 -11.52 3.91 6.77
C LEU A 360 -12.40 3.44 5.62
N ARG A 361 -13.72 3.55 5.73
CA ARG A 361 -14.65 3.20 4.64
C ARG A 361 -14.44 4.06 3.40
N LYS A 362 -14.15 5.35 3.57
CA LYS A 362 -13.83 6.25 2.45
C LYS A 362 -12.58 5.82 1.66
N LEU A 363 -11.68 5.02 2.25
CA LEU A 363 -10.52 4.46 1.54
C LEU A 363 -10.90 3.40 0.49
N GLU A 364 -12.10 2.80 0.57
CA GLU A 364 -12.61 1.79 -0.38
C GLU A 364 -12.98 2.36 -1.76
N GLY A 365 -13.07 3.69 -1.87
CA GLY A 365 -13.39 4.37 -3.13
C GLY A 365 -12.25 4.32 -4.17
N ALA A 366 -12.34 5.18 -5.18
CA ALA A 366 -11.22 5.42 -6.12
C ALA A 366 -10.08 6.20 -5.42
N SER A 367 -9.39 5.52 -4.51
CA SER A 367 -8.20 5.99 -3.79
C SER A 367 -6.96 5.34 -4.39
N ILE A 368 -5.85 6.09 -4.49
CA ILE A 368 -4.58 5.53 -4.96
C ILE A 368 -4.02 4.53 -3.94
N PHE A 369 -4.19 4.81 -2.66
CA PHE A 369 -3.80 3.99 -1.52
C PHE A 369 -4.59 2.68 -1.46
N GLY A 370 -5.89 2.71 -1.81
CA GLY A 370 -6.77 1.54 -1.82
C GLY A 370 -6.30 0.42 -2.74
N ARG A 371 -5.40 0.70 -3.70
CA ARG A 371 -4.73 -0.33 -4.52
C ARG A 371 -3.85 -1.28 -3.69
N GLY A 372 -3.38 -0.84 -2.53
CA GLY A 372 -2.61 -1.64 -1.58
C GLY A 372 -3.47 -2.24 -0.46
N LEU A 373 -4.80 -2.14 -0.52
CA LEU A 373 -5.71 -2.68 0.49
C LEU A 373 -6.41 -3.96 0.00
N PRO A 374 -6.67 -4.94 0.89
CA PRO A 374 -7.42 -6.13 0.53
C PRO A 374 -8.89 -5.81 0.26
N THR A 375 -9.49 -6.58 -0.64
CA THR A 375 -10.93 -6.50 -0.92
C THR A 375 -11.74 -7.31 0.09
N ASN A 376 -13.02 -6.98 0.26
CA ASN A 376 -13.92 -7.79 1.10
C ASN A 376 -13.95 -9.27 0.67
N MET A 377 -13.92 -9.53 -0.65
CA MET A 377 -13.90 -10.88 -1.20
C MET A 377 -12.64 -11.64 -0.79
N ALA A 378 -11.48 -10.97 -0.79
CA ALA A 378 -10.23 -11.59 -0.35
C ALA A 378 -10.22 -11.89 1.17
N LEU A 379 -10.85 -11.04 1.98
CA LEU A 379 -10.93 -11.26 3.43
C LEU A 379 -11.96 -12.31 3.84
N GLN A 380 -12.86 -12.71 2.95
CA GLN A 380 -13.77 -13.84 3.17
C GLN A 380 -13.08 -15.21 2.98
N ASP A 381 -11.92 -15.24 2.32
CA ASP A 381 -11.10 -16.44 2.22
C ASP A 381 -10.46 -16.76 3.58
N PRO A 382 -10.73 -17.93 4.20
CA PRO A 382 -10.25 -18.24 5.54
C PRO A 382 -8.72 -18.25 5.67
N ALA A 383 -8.01 -18.70 4.63
CA ALA A 383 -6.54 -18.73 4.64
C ALA A 383 -5.96 -17.31 4.65
N THR A 384 -6.49 -16.43 3.79
CA THR A 384 -6.13 -15.01 3.73
C THR A 384 -6.44 -14.28 5.03
N ALA A 385 -7.63 -14.48 5.59
CA ALA A 385 -8.01 -13.94 6.89
C ALA A 385 -7.09 -14.44 8.02
N GLY A 386 -6.75 -15.74 7.99
CA GLY A 386 -5.81 -16.37 8.93
C GLY A 386 -4.42 -15.74 8.89
N ILE A 387 -3.88 -15.47 7.70
CA ILE A 387 -2.59 -14.76 7.53
C ILE A 387 -2.67 -13.35 8.11
N PHE A 388 -3.70 -12.57 7.79
CA PHE A 388 -3.84 -11.22 8.33
C PHE A 388 -4.00 -11.21 9.85
N SER A 389 -4.79 -12.15 10.40
CA SER A 389 -4.92 -12.36 11.84
C SER A 389 -3.58 -12.70 12.50
N ALA A 390 -2.75 -13.53 11.86
CA ALA A 390 -1.40 -13.83 12.32
C ALA A 390 -0.49 -12.59 12.29
N VAL A 391 -0.50 -11.80 11.21
CA VAL A 391 0.29 -10.56 11.11
C VAL A 391 -0.18 -9.51 12.11
N LEU A 392 -1.49 -9.34 12.33
CA LEU A 392 -2.02 -8.45 13.36
C LEU A 392 -1.49 -8.85 14.74
N ARG A 393 -1.61 -10.13 15.08
CA ARG A 393 -1.23 -10.70 16.37
C ARG A 393 0.27 -10.70 16.63
N MET A 394 1.09 -11.03 15.63
CA MET A 394 2.55 -11.20 15.76
C MET A 394 3.36 -10.02 15.24
N GLY A 395 2.77 -9.15 14.42
CA GLY A 395 3.40 -7.98 13.77
C GLY A 395 4.11 -8.35 12.48
N VAL A 396 4.63 -9.58 12.44
CA VAL A 396 5.29 -10.19 11.30
C VAL A 396 4.90 -11.66 11.21
N VAL A 397 4.79 -12.18 9.99
CA VAL A 397 4.71 -13.62 9.69
C VAL A 397 5.94 -14.00 8.87
N LYS A 398 6.50 -15.19 9.08
CA LYS A 398 7.64 -15.74 8.33
C LYS A 398 7.16 -16.94 7.52
N ASP A 399 7.92 -17.30 6.48
CA ASP A 399 7.61 -18.51 5.68
C ASP A 399 7.52 -19.78 6.55
N ALA A 400 8.34 -19.88 7.60
CA ALA A 400 8.35 -21.01 8.52
C ALA A 400 7.12 -21.08 9.45
N ASP A 401 6.36 -19.99 9.58
CA ASP A 401 5.15 -19.95 10.42
C ASP A 401 3.95 -20.58 9.71
N VAL A 402 4.02 -20.69 8.37
CA VAL A 402 2.97 -21.21 7.50
C VAL A 402 3.10 -22.73 7.32
N ARG A 403 2.01 -23.47 7.48
CA ARG A 403 2.03 -24.95 7.53
C ARG A 403 1.29 -25.61 6.38
N THR A 404 0.22 -25.00 5.87
CA THR A 404 -0.59 -25.58 4.79
C THR A 404 -0.29 -24.92 3.45
N GLU A 405 -0.61 -25.62 2.34
CA GLU A 405 -0.40 -25.05 1.00
C GLU A 405 -1.36 -23.90 0.70
N ASP A 406 -2.56 -23.92 1.29
CA ASP A 406 -3.54 -22.83 1.20
C ASP A 406 -3.01 -21.57 1.91
N GLU A 407 -2.44 -21.70 3.12
CA GLU A 407 -1.83 -20.59 3.83
C GLU A 407 -0.61 -20.03 3.07
N LYS A 408 0.20 -20.87 2.42
CA LYS A 408 1.32 -20.40 1.58
C LYS A 408 0.80 -19.60 0.39
N SER A 409 -0.21 -20.14 -0.29
CA SER A 409 -0.85 -19.47 -1.42
C SER A 409 -1.47 -18.14 -1.00
N ALA A 410 -2.12 -18.10 0.17
CA ALA A 410 -2.68 -16.88 0.75
C ALA A 410 -1.59 -15.85 1.12
N LEU A 411 -0.51 -16.27 1.79
CA LEU A 411 0.61 -15.38 2.13
C LEU A 411 1.25 -14.79 0.87
N GLN A 412 1.46 -15.63 -0.16
CA GLN A 412 1.96 -15.16 -1.45
C GLN A 412 0.96 -14.20 -2.10
N ALA A 413 -0.35 -14.48 -2.08
CA ALA A 413 -1.35 -13.55 -2.60
C ALA A 413 -1.33 -12.20 -1.86
N CYS A 414 -1.25 -12.20 -0.53
CA CYS A 414 -1.13 -10.99 0.28
C CYS A 414 0.10 -10.16 -0.10
N PHE A 415 1.23 -10.83 -0.35
CA PHE A 415 2.47 -10.19 -0.78
C PHE A 415 2.39 -9.63 -2.22
N HIS A 416 1.94 -10.44 -3.18
CA HIS A 416 1.88 -10.05 -4.60
C HIS A 416 0.88 -8.93 -4.88
N ASN A 417 -0.24 -8.89 -4.13
CA ASN A 417 -1.18 -7.78 -4.20
C ASN A 417 -0.70 -6.53 -3.43
N GLY A 418 0.43 -6.63 -2.71
CA GLY A 418 1.02 -5.52 -1.96
C GLY A 418 0.23 -5.12 -0.72
N TRP A 419 -0.58 -6.04 -0.17
CA TRP A 419 -1.26 -5.86 1.11
C TRP A 419 -0.30 -6.05 2.28
N LEU A 420 0.69 -6.92 2.09
CA LEU A 420 1.85 -7.09 2.96
C LEU A 420 3.13 -6.80 2.17
N HIS A 421 4.13 -6.26 2.86
CA HIS A 421 5.49 -6.09 2.33
C HIS A 421 6.40 -7.17 2.92
N ALA A 422 7.42 -7.57 2.16
CA ALA A 422 8.36 -8.61 2.57
C ALA A 422 9.81 -8.12 2.51
N ASP A 423 10.53 -8.29 3.63
CA ASP A 423 11.92 -7.88 3.74
C ASP A 423 12.75 -8.77 4.68
N LYS A 424 14.08 -8.64 4.60
CA LYS A 424 15.00 -9.31 5.51
C LYS A 424 14.94 -8.69 6.90
N LEU A 425 14.76 -9.54 7.91
CA LEU A 425 14.74 -9.11 9.30
C LEU A 425 16.15 -8.92 9.89
N GLY A 426 17.20 -9.41 9.22
CA GLY A 426 18.61 -9.19 9.61
C GLY A 426 19.00 -7.71 9.72
N VAL A 427 18.32 -6.86 8.96
CA VAL A 427 18.51 -5.38 8.96
C VAL A 427 18.14 -4.74 10.31
N ILE A 428 17.37 -5.44 11.15
CA ILE A 428 16.96 -4.99 12.49
C ILE A 428 17.47 -5.94 13.59
N ASN A 429 18.61 -6.61 13.35
CA ASN A 429 19.31 -7.53 14.26
C ASN A 429 18.58 -8.85 14.58
N LEU A 430 17.62 -9.27 13.76
CA LEU A 430 16.98 -10.59 13.91
C LEU A 430 17.70 -11.66 13.06
N PRO A 431 17.53 -12.97 13.33
CA PRO A 431 18.07 -14.03 12.49
C PRO A 431 17.65 -13.83 11.04
N ASP A 432 18.61 -13.96 10.11
CA ASP A 432 18.43 -13.76 8.67
C ASP A 432 17.27 -14.60 8.12
N ASN A 433 16.09 -13.99 8.09
CA ASN A 433 14.87 -14.60 7.59
C ASN A 433 13.99 -13.52 6.96
N VAL A 434 13.11 -13.94 6.07
CA VAL A 434 12.12 -13.08 5.43
C VAL A 434 10.94 -12.91 6.37
N GLY A 435 10.56 -11.67 6.62
CA GLY A 435 9.36 -11.31 7.36
C GLY A 435 8.36 -10.57 6.48
N TYR A 436 7.09 -10.89 6.66
CA TYR A 436 5.93 -10.28 6.01
C TYR A 436 5.16 -9.41 7.02
N PHE A 437 4.97 -8.14 6.71
CA PHE A 437 4.38 -7.15 7.62
C PHE A 437 3.55 -6.09 6.89
N PHE A 438 2.71 -5.35 7.62
CA PHE A 438 1.91 -4.27 7.03
C PHE A 438 2.78 -3.08 6.58
N PRO A 439 2.55 -2.49 5.40
CA PRO A 439 3.38 -1.37 4.91
C PRO A 439 3.27 -0.08 5.73
N SER A 440 2.13 0.13 6.40
CA SER A 440 1.89 1.24 7.32
C SER A 440 0.80 0.92 8.33
N SER A 441 0.71 1.69 9.41
CA SER A 441 -0.32 1.53 10.43
C SER A 441 -1.73 1.72 9.87
N LEU A 442 -1.91 2.57 8.86
CA LEU A 442 -3.18 2.70 8.16
C LEU A 442 -3.60 1.40 7.43
N HIS A 443 -2.66 0.63 6.86
CA HIS A 443 -2.98 -0.70 6.31
C HIS A 443 -3.44 -1.64 7.42
N ARG A 444 -2.71 -1.68 8.53
CA ARG A 444 -3.05 -2.48 9.71
C ARG A 444 -4.48 -2.16 10.18
N TRP A 445 -4.81 -0.89 10.36
CA TRP A 445 -6.13 -0.45 10.83
C TRP A 445 -7.26 -0.85 9.90
N TYR A 446 -7.04 -0.69 8.59
CA TYR A 446 -8.04 -1.07 7.60
C TYR A 446 -8.36 -2.57 7.69
N VAL A 447 -7.33 -3.41 7.77
CA VAL A 447 -7.49 -4.86 7.88
C VAL A 447 -8.11 -5.27 9.21
N GLU A 448 -7.67 -4.69 10.32
CA GLU A 448 -8.24 -4.93 11.65
C GLU A 448 -9.74 -4.59 11.69
N TRP A 449 -10.13 -3.44 11.12
CA TRP A 449 -11.54 -3.08 10.98
C TRP A 449 -12.32 -4.06 10.10
N LYS A 450 -11.79 -4.41 8.92
CA LYS A 450 -12.49 -5.28 7.99
C LYS A 450 -12.66 -6.70 8.50
N LEU A 451 -11.66 -7.25 9.17
CA LEU A 451 -11.77 -8.56 9.79
C LEU A 451 -12.83 -8.56 10.89
N LEU A 452 -12.91 -7.50 11.71
CA LEU A 452 -14.00 -7.39 12.69
C LEU A 452 -15.38 -7.40 12.02
N ASP A 453 -15.58 -6.61 10.96
CA ASP A 453 -16.88 -6.54 10.27
C ASP A 453 -17.21 -7.84 9.51
N SER A 454 -16.20 -8.64 9.15
CA SER A 454 -16.37 -9.88 8.37
C SER A 454 -16.54 -11.14 9.24
N LEU A 455 -16.06 -11.10 10.48
CA LEU A 455 -16.26 -12.19 11.43
C LEU A 455 -17.68 -12.11 12.02
N PRO A 456 -18.40 -13.24 12.16
CA PRO A 456 -19.63 -13.24 12.94
C PRO A 456 -19.31 -12.70 14.34
N PRO A 457 -20.19 -11.92 14.99
CA PRO A 457 -19.93 -11.40 16.32
C PRO A 457 -19.74 -12.58 17.28
N ILE A 458 -18.48 -12.95 17.53
CA ILE A 458 -18.15 -13.96 18.51
C ILE A 458 -18.55 -13.37 19.85
N GLN A 459 -19.47 -14.03 20.54
CA GLN A 459 -19.81 -13.64 21.90
C GLN A 459 -18.57 -13.88 22.75
N LEU A 460 -17.87 -12.80 23.10
CA LEU A 460 -16.83 -12.84 24.10
C LEU A 460 -17.46 -13.44 25.38
N GLN A 461 -17.05 -14.68 25.69
CA GLN A 461 -17.64 -15.48 26.77
C GLN A 461 -17.26 -14.94 28.16
N ALA A 462 -16.27 -14.03 28.22
CA ALA A 462 -15.90 -13.37 29.46
C ALA A 462 -17.08 -12.54 30.02
N ASN A 463 -17.38 -12.77 31.29
CA ASN A 463 -18.47 -12.10 32.01
C ASN A 463 -18.05 -10.76 32.62
N CYS A 464 -16.77 -10.58 32.93
CA CYS A 464 -16.22 -9.32 33.43
C CYS A 464 -14.85 -9.00 32.81
N LEU A 465 -14.49 -7.72 32.78
CA LEU A 465 -13.24 -7.25 32.18
C LEU A 465 -12.01 -7.76 32.92
N LEU A 466 -12.08 -7.86 34.25
CA LEU A 466 -10.96 -8.33 35.06
C LEU A 466 -10.56 -9.76 34.67
N ASP A 467 -11.51 -10.69 34.62
CA ASP A 467 -11.23 -12.10 34.30
C ASP A 467 -10.63 -12.24 32.90
N PHE A 468 -11.17 -11.48 31.93
CA PHE A 468 -10.62 -11.45 30.58
C PHE A 468 -9.16 -11.00 30.55
N VAL A 469 -8.83 -9.93 31.29
CA VAL A 469 -7.45 -9.45 31.42
C VAL A 469 -6.57 -10.46 32.17
N ILE A 470 -7.12 -11.17 33.16
CA ILE A 470 -6.43 -12.26 33.86
C ILE A 470 -6.03 -13.35 32.88
N ASP A 471 -6.98 -13.80 32.08
CA ASP A 471 -6.71 -14.83 31.09
C ASP A 471 -5.74 -14.34 30.02
N ALA A 472 -5.82 -13.08 29.61
CA ALA A 472 -4.87 -12.51 28.66
C ALA A 472 -3.44 -12.49 29.23
N ILE A 473 -3.26 -12.04 30.48
CA ILE A 473 -1.94 -11.98 31.11
C ILE A 473 -1.38 -13.39 31.38
N ARG A 474 -2.23 -14.37 31.68
CA ARG A 474 -1.81 -15.78 31.80
C ARG A 474 -1.21 -16.35 30.51
N LEU A 475 -1.54 -15.78 29.36
CA LEU A 475 -0.96 -16.15 28.07
C LEU A 475 0.34 -15.41 27.73
N PHE A 476 0.81 -14.51 28.59
CA PHE A 476 2.04 -13.77 28.36
C PHE A 476 3.21 -14.74 28.24
N SER A 477 4.02 -14.52 27.22
CA SER A 477 5.21 -15.29 26.94
C SER A 477 6.42 -14.55 27.53
N PRO A 478 7.09 -15.11 28.54
CA PRO A 478 8.33 -14.54 29.06
C PRO A 478 9.36 -14.36 27.95
N ARG A 479 9.38 -15.27 26.97
CA ARG A 479 10.22 -15.15 25.78
C ARG A 479 9.88 -13.90 24.98
N LEU A 480 8.62 -13.58 24.71
CA LEU A 480 8.28 -12.39 23.90
C LEU A 480 8.47 -11.07 24.66
N LEU A 481 8.37 -11.10 26.00
CA LEU A 481 8.68 -9.96 26.85
C LEU A 481 10.18 -9.73 27.03
N SER A 482 10.99 -10.79 26.97
CA SER A 482 12.45 -10.73 27.07
C SER A 482 13.18 -10.72 25.72
N ALA A 483 12.50 -11.06 24.64
CA ALA A 483 13.07 -11.12 23.29
C ALA A 483 13.30 -9.73 22.68
N GLU A 484 13.98 -9.77 21.54
CA GLU A 484 14.14 -8.64 20.63
C GLU A 484 12.79 -7.99 20.27
N ARG A 485 12.84 -6.66 20.16
CA ARG A 485 11.66 -5.79 20.05
C ARG A 485 10.81 -6.17 18.85
N ARG A 486 9.48 -6.14 19.02
CA ARG A 486 8.52 -6.46 17.96
C ARG A 486 8.64 -5.49 16.79
N ILE A 487 8.35 -5.99 15.60
CA ILE A 487 8.30 -5.21 14.36
C ILE A 487 6.88 -4.66 14.20
N GLY A 488 6.78 -3.34 14.08
CA GLY A 488 5.57 -2.62 13.73
C GLY A 488 5.44 -2.41 12.22
N PRO A 489 4.31 -1.82 11.77
CA PRO A 489 4.10 -1.48 10.38
C PRO A 489 5.24 -0.63 9.79
N GLY A 490 5.50 -0.81 8.50
CA GLY A 490 6.64 -0.18 7.82
C GLY A 490 8.00 -0.66 8.34
N CYS A 491 8.09 -1.92 8.80
CA CYS A 491 9.31 -2.54 9.36
C CYS A 491 9.94 -1.75 10.51
N THR A 492 9.15 -1.01 11.28
CA THR A 492 9.68 -0.16 12.35
C THR A 492 9.87 -0.97 13.62
N GLN A 493 11.08 -0.93 14.21
CA GLN A 493 11.29 -1.57 15.50
C GLN A 493 10.51 -0.80 16.57
N ARG A 494 9.66 -1.48 17.33
CA ARG A 494 8.86 -0.88 18.41
C ARG A 494 9.77 -0.45 19.56
N LEU A 495 9.41 0.62 20.25
CA LEU A 495 10.13 1.08 21.44
C LEU A 495 10.09 0.00 22.54
N PRO A 496 11.13 -0.13 23.38
CA PRO A 496 11.14 -1.08 24.50
C PRO A 496 9.89 -1.00 25.38
N GLU A 497 9.39 0.20 25.61
CA GLU A 497 8.20 0.49 26.42
C GLU A 497 6.93 -0.17 25.87
N ALA A 498 6.89 -0.49 24.57
CA ALA A 498 5.71 -1.04 23.91
C ALA A 498 5.58 -2.57 24.07
N GLN A 499 6.56 -3.28 24.65
CA GLN A 499 6.55 -4.75 24.74
C GLN A 499 5.32 -5.29 25.49
N TYR A 500 4.94 -4.68 26.61
CA TYR A 500 3.74 -5.08 27.35
C TYR A 500 2.45 -4.82 26.57
N GLN A 501 2.40 -3.72 25.82
CA GLN A 501 1.26 -3.41 24.96
C GLN A 501 1.15 -4.40 23.80
N ASP A 502 2.27 -4.71 23.15
CA ASP A 502 2.30 -5.62 22.03
C ASP A 502 1.96 -7.06 22.47
N GLU A 503 2.38 -7.47 23.66
CA GLU A 503 2.06 -8.79 24.21
C GLU A 503 0.62 -8.88 24.72
N LEU A 504 0.12 -7.84 25.39
CA LEU A 504 -1.30 -7.77 25.76
C LEU A 504 -2.19 -7.82 24.52
N TYR A 505 -1.83 -7.09 23.47
CA TYR A 505 -2.53 -7.15 22.19
C TYR A 505 -2.58 -8.58 21.65
N ARG A 506 -1.43 -9.26 21.60
CA ARG A 506 -1.32 -10.63 21.09
C ARG A 506 -2.22 -11.59 21.87
N CYS A 507 -2.22 -11.49 23.19
CA CYS A 507 -2.97 -12.38 24.08
C CYS A 507 -4.47 -12.11 24.00
N CYS A 508 -4.88 -10.84 24.05
CA CYS A 508 -6.29 -10.49 23.92
C CYS A 508 -6.84 -10.87 22.54
N HIS A 509 -6.08 -10.67 21.46
CA HIS A 509 -6.46 -11.10 20.11
C HIS A 509 -6.60 -12.64 20.03
N THR A 510 -5.81 -13.39 20.80
CA THR A 510 -5.90 -14.85 20.86
C THR A 510 -7.17 -15.30 21.58
N LEU A 511 -7.52 -14.66 22.70
CA LEU A 511 -8.73 -14.98 23.47
C LEU A 511 -10.02 -14.50 22.81
N SER A 512 -9.96 -13.39 22.08
CA SER A 512 -11.13 -12.81 21.41
C SER A 512 -11.33 -13.33 19.99
N GLU A 513 -10.46 -14.24 19.52
CA GLU A 513 -10.44 -14.74 18.13
C GLU A 513 -10.45 -13.60 17.09
N GLY A 514 -9.78 -12.48 17.40
CA GLY A 514 -9.74 -11.29 16.54
C GLY A 514 -10.88 -10.30 16.73
N SER A 515 -11.77 -10.51 17.72
CA SER A 515 -12.87 -9.58 18.06
C SER A 515 -12.43 -8.32 18.83
N LEU A 516 -11.12 -8.10 18.96
CA LEU A 516 -10.56 -6.95 19.65
C LEU A 516 -9.96 -5.99 18.63
N ILE A 517 -10.55 -4.81 18.51
CA ILE A 517 -9.94 -3.70 17.77
C ILE A 517 -9.14 -2.87 18.76
N THR A 518 -7.84 -2.78 18.53
CA THR A 518 -7.12 -1.60 18.99
C THR A 518 -6.94 -0.70 17.79
N PHE A 519 -7.13 0.60 17.93
CA PHE A 519 -6.62 1.55 16.95
C PHE A 519 -5.34 2.25 17.45
N PRO A 520 -4.16 1.58 17.51
CA PRO A 520 -2.79 2.03 17.80
C PRO A 520 -2.47 3.49 18.06
N GLU A 521 -2.90 4.25 17.08
CA GLU A 521 -2.49 5.61 16.84
C GLU A 521 -3.71 6.53 16.55
N PHE A 522 -4.94 6.04 16.78
CA PHE A 522 -6.20 6.80 16.71
C PHE A 522 -6.61 7.17 18.14
N GLY A 523 -6.18 8.34 18.59
CA GLY A 523 -6.49 8.91 19.91
C GLY A 523 -6.21 10.41 19.94
N THR A 524 -6.65 11.07 21.01
CA THR A 524 -6.56 12.55 21.12
C THR A 524 -5.16 13.01 21.53
N ALA A 525 -4.85 14.31 21.36
CA ALA A 525 -3.67 14.97 21.91
C ALA A 525 -3.61 14.88 23.45
N LYS A 526 -4.76 14.60 24.10
CA LYS A 526 -4.88 14.42 25.56
C LYS A 526 -4.67 12.97 26.02
N GLY A 527 -4.70 12.00 25.11
CA GLY A 527 -4.51 10.58 25.40
C GLY A 527 -5.25 9.66 24.43
N ARG A 528 -4.85 8.38 24.46
CA ARG A 528 -5.44 7.28 23.68
C ARG A 528 -5.67 6.09 24.61
N VAL A 529 -6.87 5.51 24.59
CA VAL A 529 -7.11 4.24 25.32
C VAL A 529 -6.31 3.14 24.63
N ASP A 530 -5.49 2.41 25.39
CA ASP A 530 -4.58 1.43 24.78
C ASP A 530 -5.35 0.31 24.07
N PHE A 531 -6.44 -0.17 24.68
CA PHE A 531 -7.35 -1.15 24.12
C PHE A 531 -8.81 -0.79 24.38
N PHE A 532 -9.66 -1.01 23.39
CA PHE A 532 -11.12 -0.90 23.53
C PHE A 532 -11.77 -2.15 22.94
N ILE A 533 -12.74 -2.74 23.63
CA ILE A 533 -13.46 -3.94 23.21
C ILE A 533 -14.90 -3.55 22.93
N PRO A 534 -15.27 -3.26 21.67
CA PRO A 534 -16.59 -2.70 21.35
C PRO A 534 -17.76 -3.58 21.78
N ALA A 535 -17.64 -4.90 21.65
CA ALA A 535 -18.73 -5.85 21.92
C ALA A 535 -19.22 -5.83 23.38
N LYS A 536 -18.35 -5.47 24.32
CA LYS A 536 -18.67 -5.33 25.76
C LYS A 536 -18.55 -3.88 26.23
N THR A 537 -18.11 -2.99 25.36
CA THR A 537 -17.67 -1.61 25.64
C THR A 537 -16.64 -1.48 26.76
N TRP A 538 -15.68 -2.41 26.81
CA TRP A 538 -14.61 -2.40 27.82
C TRP A 538 -13.40 -1.57 27.37
N GLY A 539 -12.74 -0.89 28.32
CA GLY A 539 -11.50 -0.14 28.08
C GLY A 539 -10.33 -0.66 28.91
N ILE A 540 -9.14 -0.77 28.32
CA ILE A 540 -7.90 -1.15 29.01
C ILE A 540 -6.82 -0.10 28.75
N GLU A 541 -6.20 0.38 29.81
CA GLU A 541 -5.02 1.24 29.76
C GLU A 541 -3.82 0.51 30.38
N LEU A 542 -2.65 0.64 29.77
CA LEU A 542 -1.39 0.13 30.29
C LEU A 542 -0.54 1.27 30.84
N LEU A 543 0.01 1.05 32.03
CA LEU A 543 1.03 1.89 32.64
C LEU A 543 2.32 1.10 32.82
N ARG A 544 3.40 1.84 33.02
CA ARG A 544 4.70 1.30 33.39
C ARG A 544 5.22 1.99 34.64
N ASP A 545 5.56 1.21 35.65
CA ASP A 545 6.16 1.67 36.91
C ASP A 545 5.39 2.84 37.56
N GLY A 546 4.07 2.90 37.40
CA GLY A 546 3.19 3.94 37.95
C GLY A 546 3.31 5.32 37.30
N ASN A 547 3.97 5.43 36.14
CA ASN A 547 4.19 6.72 35.47
C ASN A 547 2.85 7.44 35.20
N GLN A 548 2.73 8.68 35.71
CA GLN A 548 1.56 9.56 35.50
C GLN A 548 0.20 8.96 35.91
N LEU A 549 0.17 8.00 36.83
CA LEU A 549 -1.03 7.28 37.25
C LEU A 549 -2.28 8.18 37.50
N ALA A 550 -2.13 9.26 38.26
CA ALA A 550 -3.24 10.17 38.57
C ALA A 550 -3.85 10.80 37.31
N ARG A 551 -3.00 11.15 36.33
CA ARG A 551 -3.42 11.69 35.03
C ARG A 551 -4.22 10.66 34.24
N HIS A 552 -3.77 9.41 34.22
CA HIS A 552 -4.45 8.33 33.49
C HIS A 552 -5.79 7.94 34.14
N CYS A 553 -5.87 7.84 35.48
CA CYS A 553 -7.17 7.67 36.15
C CYS A 553 -8.12 8.83 35.84
N GLY A 554 -7.63 10.06 35.79
CA GLY A 554 -8.43 11.23 35.43
C GLY A 554 -9.08 11.14 34.04
N ARG A 555 -8.47 10.42 33.08
CA ARG A 555 -9.02 10.24 31.72
C ARG A 555 -10.31 9.41 31.69
N PHE A 556 -10.46 8.44 32.59
CA PHE A 556 -11.64 7.58 32.70
C PHE A 556 -12.77 8.18 33.55
N SER A 557 -12.55 9.34 34.18
CA SER A 557 -13.64 10.05 34.87
C SER A 557 -14.75 10.47 33.89
N GLN A 558 -15.96 10.71 34.40
CA GLN A 558 -17.11 11.12 33.57
C GLN A 558 -16.84 12.41 32.76
N THR A 559 -15.98 13.28 33.28
CA THR A 559 -15.54 14.52 32.61
C THR A 559 -14.18 14.37 31.91
N GLY A 560 -13.58 13.19 32.01
CA GLY A 560 -12.30 12.85 31.39
C GLY A 560 -12.42 12.56 29.89
N SER A 561 -11.28 12.55 29.21
CA SER A 561 -11.23 12.38 27.75
C SER A 561 -11.79 11.04 27.26
N TYR A 562 -11.72 9.97 28.06
CA TYR A 562 -12.26 8.67 27.67
C TYR A 562 -13.72 8.50 28.10
N GLY A 563 -14.09 8.99 29.29
CA GLY A 563 -15.46 8.92 29.79
C GLY A 563 -16.46 9.73 28.95
N THR A 564 -16.00 10.78 28.25
CA THR A 564 -16.82 11.57 27.33
C THR A 564 -16.84 11.03 25.89
N MET A 565 -15.80 10.31 25.46
CA MET A 565 -15.59 9.91 24.07
C MET A 565 -16.02 8.47 23.77
N PHE A 566 -16.00 7.58 24.76
CA PHE A 566 -16.35 6.17 24.60
C PHE A 566 -17.50 5.78 25.53
N PRO A 567 -18.47 4.96 25.08
CA PRO A 567 -19.55 4.46 25.93
C PRO A 567 -19.05 3.29 26.82
N LEU A 568 -18.08 3.55 27.69
CA LEU A 568 -17.42 2.52 28.51
C LEU A 568 -18.36 1.95 29.58
N SER A 569 -18.57 0.63 29.59
CA SER A 569 -19.30 -0.07 30.65
C SER A 569 -18.38 -0.42 31.83
N GLU A 570 -17.16 -0.86 31.52
CA GLU A 570 -16.09 -1.18 32.47
C GLU A 570 -14.75 -0.70 31.91
N TYR A 571 -13.83 -0.35 32.80
CA TYR A 571 -12.45 -0.08 32.41
C TYR A 571 -11.47 -0.60 33.46
N ILE A 572 -10.24 -0.87 33.03
CA ILE A 572 -9.16 -1.29 33.92
C ILE A 572 -7.85 -0.63 33.50
N ILE A 573 -7.04 -0.29 34.51
CA ILE A 573 -5.68 0.23 34.32
C ILE A 573 -4.72 -0.85 34.83
N ILE A 574 -3.82 -1.31 33.97
CA ILE A 574 -2.83 -2.36 34.26
C ILE A 574 -1.47 -1.68 34.39
N ASP A 575 -0.89 -1.68 35.59
CA ASP A 575 0.44 -1.11 35.83
C ASP A 575 1.50 -2.22 35.77
N CYS A 576 2.23 -2.28 34.66
CA CYS A 576 3.33 -3.22 34.45
C CYS A 576 4.58 -2.69 35.14
N ARG A 577 5.01 -3.33 36.23
CA ARG A 577 6.11 -2.85 37.07
C ARG A 577 7.31 -3.78 37.06
N THR A 578 8.48 -3.17 37.12
CA THR A 578 9.75 -3.85 37.44
C THR A 578 10.15 -3.65 38.90
N THR A 579 9.41 -2.80 39.63
CA THR A 579 9.67 -2.43 41.02
C THR A 579 8.40 -2.50 41.88
N HIS A 580 8.55 -2.77 43.17
CA HIS A 580 7.40 -2.80 44.08
C HIS A 580 6.74 -1.41 44.22
N PRO A 581 5.38 -1.33 44.23
CA PRO A 581 4.67 -0.09 44.48
C PRO A 581 5.01 0.53 45.84
N LYS A 582 5.37 1.82 45.83
CA LYS A 582 5.64 2.61 47.05
C LYS A 582 4.42 3.41 47.52
N GLU A 583 3.44 3.64 46.64
CA GLU A 583 2.25 4.44 46.90
C GLU A 583 0.98 3.60 46.74
N GLN A 584 -0.03 3.86 47.59
CA GLN A 584 -1.37 3.31 47.39
C GLN A 584 -2.05 4.04 46.24
N HIS A 585 -2.66 3.28 45.34
CA HIS A 585 -3.22 3.86 44.14
C HIS A 585 -4.65 4.43 44.35
N PRO A 586 -5.05 5.54 43.68
CA PRO A 586 -6.19 6.38 44.11
C PRO A 586 -7.62 6.04 43.61
N CYS A 587 -7.83 4.97 42.83
CA CYS A 587 -9.08 4.74 42.04
C CYS A 587 -9.85 3.48 42.50
N LYS A 588 -11.01 3.08 41.94
CA LYS A 588 -11.64 1.75 42.27
C LYS A 588 -10.82 0.63 41.60
N TRP A 589 -10.21 -0.25 42.40
CA TRP A 589 -9.24 -1.26 41.93
C TRP A 589 -9.84 -2.66 41.80
N THR A 590 -9.40 -3.38 40.77
CA THR A 590 -9.19 -4.82 40.85
C THR A 590 -7.72 -5.12 40.59
N ARG A 591 -7.12 -5.94 41.46
CA ARG A 591 -5.66 -6.16 41.56
C ARG A 591 -5.17 -6.95 40.35
N PHE A 592 -4.07 -6.50 39.74
CA PHE A 592 -3.26 -7.37 38.88
C PHE A 592 -1.79 -7.36 39.32
N TRP A 593 -1.25 -8.56 39.52
CA TRP A 593 0.13 -8.81 39.91
C TRP A 593 0.75 -9.73 38.85
N PRO A 594 1.61 -9.26 37.94
CA PRO A 594 2.46 -10.16 37.20
C PRO A 594 3.58 -10.62 38.14
N LEU A 595 3.51 -11.89 38.57
CA LEU A 595 4.70 -12.62 39.01
C LEU A 595 5.64 -12.70 37.80
N LEU A 596 6.63 -11.83 37.74
CA LEU A 596 7.81 -12.00 36.90
C LEU A 596 8.96 -12.44 37.82
N HIS A 597 9.03 -13.74 38.05
CA HIS A 597 10.27 -14.46 38.36
C HIS A 597 10.37 -15.65 37.43
#